data_AF-S4RYW5-F1
#
_entry.id   AF-S4RYW5-F1
#
_cell.length_a   1.000
_cell.length_b   1.000
_cell.length_c   1.000
_cell.angle_alpha   90.00
_cell.angle_beta   90.00
_cell.angle_gamma   90.00
#
_symmetry.space_group_name_H-M   'P 1'
#
loop_
_entity.id
_entity.type
_entity.pdbx_description
1 polymer ?
#
loop_
_entity_poly.entity_id
_entity_poly.type
_entity_poly.pdbx_seq_one_letter_code
_entity_poly.pdbx_strand_id
1 'polypeptide(L)'
;LTVHVDKRMTLAAFKRHLEPVVGVSSSQFKVFRVYANNQEFESVRLNETLSSFSDDNRVTIRLGRALRKGEYRVKVYQLLLKEPEPCKFLLDTVFAKGMSVRQSKEELLPQLQQQCALHLNIDRFRLRKKTWKNPGTIFLDTQTYEDDIPIFSNWEVFLELLEAPERMVCMSQLAVLARRWKPSTLLLEPFEEVVLESNSVDELKEKLGKLGQMSPEDVEFAKEQGRGTFPCDISVLEIHQDLDWNPKVTTLNVWPLYICDDGAVVFYRNRDEAIQELSDEQRSELQKKESMRLQRTGGQQVPYSPRKEKALKIYVDGGVTRE
;
A
#
# COMPACT_ATOMS: atom_id res chain seq x y z
N LEU A 1 14.86 -35.32 9.29
CA LEU A 1 14.97 -36.06 8.02
C LEU A 1 16.18 -35.53 7.27
N THR A 2 17.03 -36.41 6.78
CA THR A 2 18.19 -36.07 5.95
C THR A 2 18.03 -36.75 4.59
N VAL A 3 18.27 -36.03 3.50
CA VAL A 3 18.15 -36.54 2.13
C VAL A 3 19.44 -36.22 1.39
N HIS A 4 20.03 -37.21 0.72
CA HIS A 4 21.23 -37.05 -0.09
C HIS A 4 20.85 -36.89 -1.56
N VAL A 5 21.25 -35.77 -2.18
CA VAL A 5 20.89 -35.44 -3.56
C VAL A 5 22.09 -34.85 -4.31
N ASP A 6 22.12 -35.01 -5.64
CA ASP A 6 23.14 -34.40 -6.49
C ASP A 6 22.87 -32.89 -6.66
N LYS A 7 23.86 -32.04 -6.37
CA LYS A 7 23.78 -30.58 -6.51
C LYS A 7 23.49 -30.10 -7.95
N ARG A 8 23.74 -30.94 -8.95
CA ARG A 8 23.45 -30.67 -10.37
C ARG A 8 21.98 -30.93 -10.71
N MET A 9 21.24 -31.60 -9.84
CA MET A 9 19.81 -31.81 -10.01
C MET A 9 19.08 -30.47 -10.03
N THR A 10 18.08 -30.36 -10.90
CA THR A 10 17.20 -29.18 -10.93
C THR A 10 16.24 -29.17 -9.74
N LEU A 11 15.76 -28.00 -9.36
CA LEU A 11 14.73 -27.86 -8.34
C LEU A 11 13.48 -28.70 -8.66
N ALA A 12 13.08 -28.79 -9.94
CA ALA A 12 11.96 -29.65 -10.37
C ALA A 12 12.19 -31.13 -10.04
N ALA A 13 13.39 -31.66 -10.32
CA ALA A 13 13.73 -33.04 -10.02
C ALA A 13 13.88 -33.26 -8.50
N PHE A 14 14.41 -32.27 -7.77
CA PHE A 14 14.47 -32.31 -6.31
C PHE A 14 13.08 -32.41 -5.68
N LYS A 15 12.12 -31.60 -6.13
CA LYS A 15 10.74 -31.68 -5.65
C LYS A 15 10.13 -33.06 -5.93
N ARG A 16 10.35 -33.65 -7.11
CA ARG A 16 9.90 -35.03 -7.39
C ARG A 16 10.51 -36.05 -6.43
N HIS A 17 11.80 -35.92 -6.11
CA HIS A 17 12.47 -36.78 -5.15
C HIS A 17 11.90 -36.67 -3.72
N LEU A 18 11.33 -35.52 -3.38
CA LEU A 18 10.66 -35.31 -2.09
C LEU A 18 9.21 -35.79 -2.04
N GLU A 19 8.54 -36.07 -3.17
CA GLU A 19 7.13 -36.52 -3.18
C GLU A 19 6.86 -37.73 -2.28
N PRO A 20 7.67 -38.81 -2.28
CA PRO A 20 7.43 -39.96 -1.42
C PRO A 20 7.59 -39.63 0.07
N VAL A 21 8.37 -38.59 0.39
CA VAL A 21 8.68 -38.21 1.77
C VAL A 21 7.67 -37.21 2.32
N VAL A 22 7.18 -36.30 1.47
CA VAL A 22 6.16 -35.31 1.82
C VAL A 22 4.75 -35.93 1.76
N GLY A 23 4.56 -36.96 0.93
CA GLY A 23 3.29 -37.67 0.79
C GLY A 23 2.27 -37.00 -0.13
N VAL A 24 2.68 -35.97 -0.87
CA VAL A 24 1.85 -35.25 -1.86
C VAL A 24 2.66 -34.94 -3.12
N SER A 25 1.98 -34.61 -4.22
CA SER A 25 2.63 -34.23 -5.47
C SER A 25 3.53 -33.01 -5.30
N SER A 26 4.61 -32.91 -6.08
CA SER A 26 5.51 -31.75 -6.16
C SER A 26 4.80 -30.45 -6.52
N SER A 27 3.58 -30.54 -7.07
CA SER A 27 2.71 -29.40 -7.32
C SER A 27 2.02 -28.87 -6.06
N GLN A 28 1.96 -29.64 -4.97
CA GLN A 28 1.20 -29.39 -3.73
C GLN A 28 2.07 -29.04 -2.53
N PHE A 29 3.38 -28.83 -2.71
CA PHE A 29 4.23 -28.26 -1.68
C PHE A 29 5.27 -27.30 -2.25
N LYS A 30 5.85 -26.49 -1.37
CA LYS A 30 6.84 -25.45 -1.65
C LYS A 30 8.15 -25.76 -0.94
N VAL A 31 9.25 -25.35 -1.56
CA VAL A 31 10.61 -25.56 -1.06
C VAL A 31 11.18 -24.20 -0.66
N PHE A 32 11.51 -24.03 0.61
CA PHE A 32 12.14 -22.82 1.13
C PHE A 32 13.59 -23.10 1.49
N ARG A 33 14.49 -22.33 0.91
CA ARG A 33 15.89 -22.35 1.30
C ARG A 33 16.04 -21.56 2.60
N VAL A 34 16.66 -22.18 3.60
CA VAL A 34 17.04 -21.52 4.85
C VAL A 34 18.47 -21.00 4.71
N TYR A 35 18.72 -19.76 5.12
CA TYR A 35 20.06 -19.17 5.18
C TYR A 35 20.58 -19.18 6.63
N ALA A 36 21.89 -18.92 6.80
CA ALA A 36 22.55 -18.97 8.12
C ALA A 36 21.91 -18.04 9.18
N ASN A 37 21.25 -16.97 8.74
CA ASN A 37 20.50 -16.03 9.60
C ASN A 37 19.05 -16.47 9.87
N ASN A 38 18.69 -17.74 9.60
CA ASN A 38 17.33 -18.28 9.65
C ASN A 38 16.30 -17.60 8.73
N GLN A 39 16.71 -16.75 7.78
CA GLN A 39 15.78 -16.25 6.76
C GLN A 39 15.43 -17.36 5.77
N GLU A 40 14.17 -17.37 5.34
CA GLU A 40 13.65 -18.37 4.41
C GLU A 40 13.19 -17.71 3.12
N PHE A 41 13.64 -18.22 1.98
CA PHE A 41 13.22 -17.77 0.65
C PHE A 41 12.63 -18.93 -0.15
N GLU A 42 11.45 -18.73 -0.73
CA GLU A 42 10.81 -19.72 -1.58
C GLU A 42 11.65 -19.90 -2.86
N SER A 43 12.06 -21.14 -3.12
CA SER A 43 12.71 -21.51 -4.38
C SER A 43 11.62 -21.73 -5.43
N VAL A 44 11.51 -20.80 -6.39
CA VAL A 44 10.44 -20.80 -7.40
C VAL A 44 10.92 -21.19 -8.80
N ARG A 45 12.22 -21.09 -9.09
CA ARG A 45 12.79 -21.33 -10.42
C ARG A 45 13.10 -22.82 -10.62
N LEU A 46 12.13 -23.55 -11.15
CA LEU A 46 12.17 -25.01 -11.31
C LEU A 46 13.36 -25.55 -12.14
N ASN A 47 13.90 -24.73 -13.05
CA ASN A 47 15.02 -25.10 -13.93
C ASN A 47 16.40 -24.83 -13.31
N GLU A 48 16.47 -24.09 -12.20
CA GLU A 48 17.75 -23.85 -11.53
C GLU A 48 18.22 -25.12 -10.81
N THR A 49 19.54 -25.32 -10.80
CA THR A 49 20.16 -26.43 -10.09
C THR A 49 20.24 -26.14 -8.59
N LEU A 50 20.40 -27.20 -7.79
CA LEU A 50 20.66 -27.07 -6.35
C LEU A 50 22.07 -26.55 -6.03
N SER A 51 22.88 -26.17 -7.03
CA SER A 51 24.27 -25.75 -6.83
C SER A 51 24.40 -24.49 -5.98
N SER A 52 23.34 -23.67 -5.91
CA SER A 52 23.29 -22.51 -5.04
C SER A 52 23.11 -22.88 -3.56
N PHE A 53 22.62 -24.09 -3.23
CA PHE A 53 22.44 -24.57 -1.87
C PHE A 53 23.81 -25.00 -1.31
N SER A 54 24.15 -24.51 -0.12
CA SER A 54 25.37 -24.96 0.58
C SER A 54 25.24 -26.43 0.99
N ASP A 55 26.37 -27.08 1.26
CA ASP A 55 26.36 -28.38 1.91
C ASP A 55 25.72 -28.26 3.31
N ASP A 56 25.05 -29.33 3.73
CA ASP A 56 24.30 -29.42 5.01
C ASP A 56 23.25 -28.33 5.25
N ASN A 57 22.76 -27.70 4.17
CA ASN A 57 21.79 -26.62 4.31
C ASN A 57 20.40 -27.13 4.67
N ARG A 58 19.74 -26.45 5.61
CA ARG A 58 18.35 -26.75 5.97
C ARG A 58 17.41 -26.26 4.87
N VAL A 59 16.43 -27.09 4.55
CA VAL A 59 15.33 -26.74 3.64
C VAL A 59 14.02 -26.91 4.40
N THR A 60 13.16 -25.91 4.32
CA THR A 60 11.82 -25.97 4.91
C THR A 60 10.81 -26.33 3.82
N ILE A 61 10.03 -27.38 4.05
CA ILE A 61 8.92 -27.78 3.16
C ILE A 61 7.62 -27.27 3.76
N ARG A 62 6.83 -26.56 2.96
CA ARG A 62 5.48 -26.12 3.35
C ARG A 62 4.46 -26.67 2.37
N LEU A 63 3.42 -27.30 2.88
CA LEU A 63 2.29 -27.76 2.06
C LEU A 63 1.57 -26.55 1.46
N GLY A 64 1.13 -26.68 0.21
CA GLY A 64 0.52 -25.61 -0.56
C GLY A 64 0.97 -25.65 -2.01
N ARG A 65 0.08 -25.27 -2.93
CA ARG A 65 0.38 -25.35 -4.36
C ARG A 65 1.51 -24.40 -4.75
N ALA A 66 2.40 -24.87 -5.63
CA ALA A 66 3.34 -23.98 -6.29
C ALA A 66 2.59 -23.08 -7.30
N LEU A 67 3.10 -21.86 -7.50
CA LEU A 67 2.57 -20.96 -8.53
C LEU A 67 2.86 -21.55 -9.92
N ARG A 68 1.84 -21.57 -10.77
CA ARG A 68 1.96 -21.92 -12.20
C ARG A 68 2.57 -20.76 -12.97
N LYS A 69 3.03 -21.02 -14.19
CA LYS A 69 3.50 -19.97 -15.09
C LYS A 69 2.36 -18.96 -15.31
N GLY A 70 2.63 -17.69 -15.05
CA GLY A 70 1.65 -16.61 -15.14
C GLY A 70 0.84 -16.37 -13.87
N GLU A 71 1.06 -17.13 -12.79
CA GLU A 71 0.47 -16.84 -11.48
C GLU A 71 1.42 -16.02 -10.61
N TYR A 72 0.85 -15.05 -9.90
CA TYR A 72 1.57 -14.12 -9.04
C TYR A 72 0.92 -14.10 -7.65
N ARG A 73 1.77 -14.14 -6.62
CA ARG A 73 1.31 -13.91 -5.25
C ARG A 73 1.01 -12.43 -5.07
N VAL A 74 -0.17 -12.14 -4.55
CA VAL A 74 -0.68 -10.79 -4.32
C VAL A 74 -1.03 -10.64 -2.85
N LYS A 75 -0.56 -9.57 -2.23
CA LYS A 75 -0.99 -9.19 -0.88
C LYS A 75 -2.16 -8.23 -0.96
N VAL A 76 -3.23 -8.55 -0.26
CA VAL A 76 -4.43 -7.72 -0.20
C VAL A 76 -4.44 -6.95 1.11
N TYR A 77 -4.56 -5.63 1.00
CA TYR A 77 -4.70 -4.72 2.14
C TYR A 77 -6.07 -4.06 2.10
N GLN A 78 -6.78 -3.97 3.21
CA GLN A 78 -7.96 -3.13 3.32
C GLN A 78 -7.54 -1.67 3.39
N LEU A 79 -8.15 -0.83 2.55
CA LEU A 79 -8.10 0.62 2.64
C LEU A 79 -9.25 1.12 3.52
N LEU A 80 -8.92 1.78 4.62
CA LEU A 80 -9.85 2.27 5.63
C LEU A 80 -9.79 3.80 5.71
N LEU A 81 -10.49 4.48 4.81
CA LEU A 81 -10.43 5.95 4.65
C LEU A 81 -10.81 6.76 5.89
N LYS A 82 -11.61 6.17 6.80
CA LYS A 82 -12.11 6.83 8.01
C LYS A 82 -11.28 6.51 9.26
N GLU A 83 -10.32 5.60 9.16
CA GLU A 83 -9.54 5.13 10.30
C GLU A 83 -8.17 5.83 10.39
N PRO A 84 -7.62 6.04 11.60
CA PRO A 84 -6.28 6.60 11.78
C PRO A 84 -5.16 5.74 11.17
N GLU A 85 -5.36 4.42 11.14
CA GLU A 85 -4.49 3.46 10.47
C GLU A 85 -5.18 2.95 9.21
N PRO A 86 -5.01 3.60 8.05
CA PRO A 86 -5.89 3.39 6.93
C PRO A 86 -5.48 2.19 6.06
N CYS A 87 -4.43 1.45 6.43
CA CYS A 87 -3.89 0.32 5.69
C CYS A 87 -3.78 -0.91 6.58
N LYS A 88 -4.68 -1.88 6.39
CA LYS A 88 -4.73 -3.12 7.17
C LYS A 88 -4.47 -4.33 6.28
N PHE A 89 -3.46 -5.15 6.58
CA PHE A 89 -3.27 -6.40 5.84
C PHE A 89 -4.46 -7.36 6.06
N LEU A 90 -4.94 -7.98 4.99
CA LEU A 90 -6.00 -8.99 5.05
C LEU A 90 -5.44 -10.39 4.83
N LEU A 91 -4.95 -10.68 3.62
CA LEU A 91 -4.52 -12.01 3.23
C LEU A 91 -3.53 -11.99 2.06
N ASP A 92 -2.86 -13.12 1.87
CA ASP A 92 -2.12 -13.44 0.65
C ASP A 92 -3.02 -14.24 -0.29
N THR A 93 -3.08 -13.85 -1.56
CA THR A 93 -3.81 -14.54 -2.60
C THR A 93 -2.96 -14.75 -3.85
N VAL A 94 -3.55 -15.33 -4.90
CA VAL A 94 -2.89 -15.55 -6.19
C VAL A 94 -3.77 -15.02 -7.30
N PHE A 95 -3.22 -14.15 -8.14
CA PHE A 95 -3.85 -13.73 -9.40
C PHE A 95 -3.07 -14.30 -10.59
N ALA A 96 -3.74 -14.49 -11.72
CA ALA A 96 -3.15 -15.02 -12.93
C ALA A 96 -3.18 -14.00 -14.08
N LYS A 97 -2.20 -14.07 -14.99
CA LYS A 97 -2.26 -13.34 -16.27
C LYS A 97 -3.51 -13.74 -17.05
N GLY A 98 -4.14 -12.78 -17.72
CA GLY A 98 -5.35 -13.01 -18.50
C GLY A 98 -6.63 -13.15 -17.66
N MET A 99 -6.53 -13.10 -16.33
CA MET A 99 -7.69 -13.02 -15.44
C MET A 99 -8.18 -11.57 -15.40
N SER A 100 -9.50 -11.39 -15.43
CA SER A 100 -10.13 -10.07 -15.23
C SER A 100 -10.16 -9.68 -13.75
N VAL A 101 -10.26 -8.39 -13.47
CA VAL A 101 -10.45 -7.86 -12.11
C VAL A 101 -11.73 -8.43 -11.48
N ARG A 102 -12.79 -8.63 -12.27
CA ARG A 102 -14.01 -9.29 -11.78
C ARG A 102 -13.75 -10.72 -11.30
N GLN A 103 -13.06 -11.52 -12.10
CA GLN A 103 -12.72 -12.90 -11.74
C GLN A 103 -11.84 -12.96 -10.48
N SER A 104 -10.89 -12.05 -10.32
CA SER A 104 -10.07 -12.03 -9.10
C SER A 104 -10.87 -11.64 -7.86
N LYS A 105 -11.85 -10.73 -8.00
CA LYS A 105 -12.82 -10.42 -6.94
C LYS A 105 -13.66 -11.65 -6.57
N GLU A 106 -14.12 -12.42 -7.56
CA GLU A 106 -14.86 -13.68 -7.34
C GLU A 106 -14.02 -14.70 -6.57
N GLU A 107 -12.73 -14.87 -6.93
CA GLU A 107 -11.81 -15.75 -6.21
C GLU A 107 -11.47 -15.26 -4.79
N LEU A 108 -11.50 -13.94 -4.56
CA LEU A 108 -11.25 -13.33 -3.26
C LEU A 108 -12.38 -13.52 -2.27
N LEU A 109 -13.65 -13.46 -2.71
CA LEU A 109 -14.82 -13.55 -1.84
C LEU A 109 -14.77 -14.69 -0.81
N PRO A 110 -14.58 -15.98 -1.20
CA PRO A 110 -14.52 -17.07 -0.23
C PRO A 110 -13.33 -16.96 0.72
N GLN A 111 -12.19 -16.44 0.24
CA GLN A 111 -10.99 -16.24 1.08
C GLN A 111 -11.22 -15.15 2.13
N LEU A 112 -11.83 -14.03 1.73
CA LEU A 112 -12.19 -12.92 2.62
C LEU A 112 -13.21 -13.34 3.68
N GLN A 113 -14.19 -14.16 3.31
CA GLN A 113 -15.15 -14.71 4.25
C GLN A 113 -14.46 -15.65 5.25
N GLN A 114 -13.67 -16.61 4.78
CA GLN A 114 -13.09 -17.65 5.63
C GLN A 114 -11.94 -17.15 6.51
N GLN A 115 -11.08 -16.29 5.99
CA GLN A 115 -9.86 -15.86 6.68
C GLN A 115 -10.02 -14.53 7.41
N CYS A 116 -10.94 -13.67 6.95
CA CYS A 116 -11.11 -12.32 7.49
C CYS A 116 -12.49 -12.05 8.07
N ALA A 117 -13.43 -13.02 8.02
CA ALA A 117 -14.84 -12.85 8.40
C ALA A 117 -15.54 -11.68 7.69
N LEU A 118 -15.10 -11.35 6.46
CA LEU A 118 -15.68 -10.30 5.64
C LEU A 118 -16.72 -10.90 4.68
N HIS A 119 -18.00 -10.65 4.96
CA HIS A 119 -19.12 -11.05 4.12
C HIS A 119 -19.44 -9.93 3.12
N LEU A 120 -18.81 -9.99 1.95
CA LEU A 120 -18.93 -8.95 0.93
C LEU A 120 -19.78 -9.43 -0.24
N ASN A 121 -20.42 -8.47 -0.91
CA ASN A 121 -20.98 -8.66 -2.25
C ASN A 121 -19.95 -8.15 -3.26
N ILE A 122 -19.84 -8.82 -4.42
CA ILE A 122 -18.91 -8.46 -5.49
C ILE A 122 -19.02 -6.99 -5.94
N ASP A 123 -20.20 -6.39 -5.87
CA ASP A 123 -20.45 -5.01 -6.30
C ASP A 123 -20.24 -3.98 -5.16
N ARG A 124 -19.79 -4.43 -3.99
CA ARG A 124 -19.62 -3.60 -2.77
C ARG A 124 -18.17 -3.43 -2.34
N PHE A 125 -17.23 -3.82 -3.20
CA PHE A 125 -15.83 -3.52 -3.00
C PHE A 125 -15.11 -3.39 -4.34
N ARG A 126 -13.98 -2.68 -4.31
CA ARG A 126 -13.10 -2.50 -5.47
C ARG A 126 -11.67 -2.83 -5.12
N LEU A 127 -10.86 -3.03 -6.15
CA LEU A 127 -9.42 -3.20 -6.03
C LEU A 127 -8.72 -1.94 -6.54
N ARG A 128 -7.65 -1.51 -5.86
CA ARG A 128 -6.81 -0.39 -6.27
C ARG A 128 -5.35 -0.79 -6.26
N LYS A 129 -4.57 -0.12 -7.10
CA LYS A 129 -3.11 -0.18 -7.01
C LYS A 129 -2.67 0.33 -5.64
N LYS A 130 -1.80 -0.42 -4.97
CA LYS A 130 -1.13 0.01 -3.74
C LYS A 130 0.32 0.31 -4.04
N THR A 131 0.74 1.56 -3.83
CA THR A 131 2.14 1.96 -3.90
C THR A 131 2.62 2.36 -2.51
N TRP A 132 3.25 1.42 -1.81
CA TRP A 132 3.58 1.56 -0.38
C TRP A 132 2.34 1.87 0.47
N LYS A 133 2.16 3.09 0.97
CA LYS A 133 0.95 3.51 1.71
C LYS A 133 -0.11 4.18 0.82
N ASN A 134 0.24 4.55 -0.41
CA ASN A 134 -0.61 5.37 -1.27
C ASN A 134 -1.61 4.52 -2.05
N PRO A 135 -2.93 4.80 -1.91
CA PRO A 135 -3.92 4.28 -2.84
C PRO A 135 -3.72 4.98 -4.19
N GLY A 136 -3.70 4.21 -5.27
CA GLY A 136 -3.60 4.72 -6.63
C GLY A 136 -4.79 4.31 -7.48
N THR A 137 -4.50 4.05 -8.75
CA THR A 137 -5.44 3.65 -9.80
C THR A 137 -6.49 2.66 -9.32
N ILE A 138 -7.76 2.96 -9.57
CA ILE A 138 -8.87 2.04 -9.36
C ILE A 138 -8.91 1.05 -10.53
N PHE A 139 -9.03 -0.23 -10.22
CA PHE A 139 -9.12 -1.28 -11.23
C PHE A 139 -10.60 -1.56 -11.55
N LEU A 140 -10.97 -1.41 -12.82
CA LEU A 140 -12.31 -1.69 -13.31
C LEU A 140 -12.50 -3.20 -13.50
N ASP A 141 -13.69 -3.70 -13.19
CA ASP A 141 -14.05 -5.12 -13.31
C ASP A 141 -13.73 -5.73 -14.69
N THR A 142 -13.82 -4.93 -15.75
CA THR A 142 -13.58 -5.34 -17.15
C THR A 142 -12.11 -5.42 -17.53
N GLN A 143 -11.20 -4.84 -16.74
CA GLN A 143 -9.77 -4.86 -17.04
C GLN A 143 -9.17 -6.23 -16.79
N THR A 144 -8.14 -6.56 -17.56
CA THR A 144 -7.43 -7.83 -17.53
C THR A 144 -5.99 -7.64 -17.05
N TYR A 145 -5.52 -8.51 -16.17
CA TYR A 145 -4.12 -8.49 -15.72
C TYR A 145 -3.18 -8.93 -16.85
N GLU A 146 -2.02 -8.26 -16.95
CA GLU A 146 -1.07 -8.24 -18.07
C GLU A 146 -1.46 -7.29 -19.21
N ASP A 147 -2.69 -7.38 -19.70
CA ASP A 147 -3.13 -6.62 -20.89
C ASP A 147 -3.42 -5.14 -20.56
N ASP A 148 -4.26 -4.91 -19.55
CA ASP A 148 -4.64 -3.56 -19.09
C ASP A 148 -3.86 -3.15 -17.83
N ILE A 149 -3.62 -4.12 -16.93
CA ILE A 149 -3.01 -3.88 -15.63
C ILE A 149 -1.72 -4.71 -15.52
N PRO A 150 -0.54 -4.06 -15.41
CA PRO A 150 0.71 -4.80 -15.28
C PRO A 150 0.79 -5.49 -13.91
N ILE A 151 1.09 -6.80 -13.92
CA ILE A 151 1.22 -7.62 -12.71
C ILE A 151 2.65 -8.13 -12.55
N PHE A 152 3.17 -8.07 -11.32
CA PHE A 152 4.56 -8.38 -11.02
C PHE A 152 4.69 -9.33 -9.82
N SER A 153 5.91 -9.81 -9.56
CA SER A 153 6.19 -10.52 -8.31
C SER A 153 6.07 -9.58 -7.10
N ASN A 154 5.54 -10.08 -5.98
CA ASN A 154 5.28 -9.30 -4.75
C ASN A 154 4.27 -8.17 -4.93
N TRP A 155 3.26 -8.38 -5.77
CA TRP A 155 2.25 -7.36 -6.04
C TRP A 155 1.40 -7.10 -4.79
N GLU A 156 1.05 -5.84 -4.57
CA GLU A 156 0.19 -5.44 -3.46
C GLU A 156 -0.99 -4.61 -4.02
N VAL A 157 -2.18 -4.89 -3.50
CA VAL A 157 -3.40 -4.19 -3.88
C VAL A 157 -4.16 -3.73 -2.64
N PHE A 158 -4.86 -2.63 -2.77
CA PHE A 158 -5.88 -2.25 -1.81
C PHE A 158 -7.23 -2.87 -2.20
N LEU A 159 -7.96 -3.34 -1.19
CA LEU A 159 -9.38 -3.64 -1.23
C LEU A 159 -10.08 -2.53 -0.46
N GLU A 160 -11.01 -1.85 -1.12
CA GLU A 160 -11.80 -0.78 -0.51
C GLU A 160 -13.28 -1.17 -0.52
N LEU A 161 -13.94 -1.01 0.62
CA LEU A 161 -15.37 -1.25 0.75
C LEU A 161 -16.15 -0.02 0.29
N LEU A 162 -17.23 -0.25 -0.46
CA LEU A 162 -18.06 0.79 -1.02
C LEU A 162 -19.44 0.81 -0.37
N GLU A 163 -19.88 1.98 0.08
CA GLU A 163 -21.23 2.19 0.63
C GLU A 163 -22.31 2.10 -0.45
N ALA A 164 -21.96 2.42 -1.69
CA ALA A 164 -22.77 2.36 -2.90
C ALA A 164 -22.06 1.51 -3.97
N PRO A 165 -22.73 1.10 -5.06
CA PRO A 165 -22.02 0.54 -6.22
C PRO A 165 -20.91 1.48 -6.74
N GLU A 166 -19.94 0.90 -7.43
CA GLU A 166 -18.81 1.64 -8.00
C GLU A 166 -19.27 2.82 -8.86
N ARG A 167 -18.68 3.99 -8.61
CA ARG A 167 -18.98 5.23 -9.33
C ARG A 167 -18.06 5.44 -10.51
N MET A 168 -16.83 4.94 -10.43
CA MET A 168 -15.85 5.01 -11.52
C MET A 168 -16.12 3.88 -12.51
N VAL A 169 -16.59 4.23 -13.71
CA VAL A 169 -17.00 3.29 -14.75
C VAL A 169 -16.05 3.28 -15.95
N CYS A 170 -15.14 4.24 -16.04
CA CYS A 170 -14.18 4.33 -17.14
C CYS A 170 -12.82 4.91 -16.68
N MET A 171 -11.76 4.57 -17.42
CA MET A 171 -10.39 5.01 -17.11
C MET A 171 -10.10 6.48 -17.47
N SER A 172 -11.02 7.17 -18.15
CA SER A 172 -10.90 8.61 -18.39
C SER A 172 -11.39 9.46 -17.22
N GLN A 173 -12.15 8.87 -16.29
CA GLN A 173 -12.51 9.52 -15.04
C GLN A 173 -11.31 9.60 -14.10
N LEU A 174 -11.40 10.51 -13.13
CA LEU A 174 -10.37 10.72 -12.13
C LEU A 174 -10.99 10.68 -10.73
N ALA A 175 -10.47 9.81 -9.86
CA ALA A 175 -10.90 9.69 -8.48
C ALA A 175 -9.96 10.42 -7.52
N VAL A 176 -10.45 11.46 -6.86
CA VAL A 176 -9.69 12.30 -5.91
C VAL A 176 -10.18 12.06 -4.49
N LEU A 177 -9.25 11.87 -3.55
CA LEU A 177 -9.55 11.78 -2.12
C LEU A 177 -9.62 13.19 -1.54
N ALA A 178 -10.82 13.63 -1.21
CA ALA A 178 -11.11 14.91 -0.59
C ALA A 178 -11.12 14.79 0.93
N ARG A 179 -10.57 15.79 1.62
CA ARG A 179 -10.65 15.90 3.08
C ARG A 179 -11.02 17.32 3.47
N ARG A 180 -12.15 17.46 4.17
CA ARG A 180 -12.59 18.78 4.63
C ARG A 180 -11.77 19.21 5.83
N TRP A 181 -11.25 20.41 5.77
CA TRP A 181 -10.78 21.13 6.95
C TRP A 181 -11.82 22.15 7.37
N LYS A 182 -12.11 22.18 8.68
CA LYS A 182 -13.00 23.14 9.34
C LYS A 182 -12.19 24.12 10.18
N PRO A 183 -11.81 25.29 9.62
CA PRO A 183 -11.13 26.36 10.34
C PRO A 183 -11.74 26.70 11.70
N SER A 184 -13.07 26.72 11.83
CA SER A 184 -13.76 27.20 13.04
C SER A 184 -13.69 26.22 14.21
N THR A 185 -13.34 24.96 13.94
CA THR A 185 -13.18 23.91 14.96
C THR A 185 -11.76 23.33 15.01
N LEU A 186 -10.91 23.72 14.06
CA LEU A 186 -9.57 23.14 13.84
C LEU A 186 -9.61 21.61 13.72
N LEU A 187 -10.56 21.10 12.93
CA LEU A 187 -10.73 19.66 12.70
C LEU A 187 -10.63 19.31 11.23
N LEU A 188 -10.10 18.12 10.98
CA LEU A 188 -10.15 17.45 9.69
C LEU A 188 -11.24 16.38 9.73
N GLU A 189 -12.18 16.45 8.80
CA GLU A 189 -13.18 15.41 8.63
C GLU A 189 -12.55 14.14 8.03
N PRO A 190 -13.28 13.00 8.05
CA PRO A 190 -12.85 11.80 7.35
C PRO A 190 -12.67 12.05 5.84
N PHE A 191 -11.88 11.19 5.19
CA PHE A 191 -11.75 11.24 3.74
C PHE A 191 -13.06 10.82 3.05
N GLU A 192 -13.37 11.52 1.96
CA GLU A 192 -14.42 11.18 1.02
C GLU A 192 -13.84 11.18 -0.39
N GLU A 193 -14.37 10.35 -1.28
CA GLU A 193 -13.90 10.31 -2.67
C GLU A 193 -14.86 11.00 -3.62
N VAL A 194 -14.30 11.83 -4.50
CA VAL A 194 -15.00 12.43 -5.63
C VAL A 194 -14.50 11.83 -6.93
N VAL A 195 -15.43 11.44 -7.81
CA VAL A 195 -15.14 11.01 -9.17
C VAL A 195 -15.48 12.16 -10.12
N LEU A 196 -14.48 12.53 -10.92
CA LEU A 196 -14.51 13.61 -11.91
C LEU A 196 -14.57 13.00 -13.31
N GLU A 197 -15.37 13.61 -14.19
CA GLU A 197 -15.49 13.26 -15.60
C GLU A 197 -14.44 13.98 -16.46
N SER A 198 -13.89 15.08 -15.94
CA SER A 198 -12.87 15.89 -16.60
C SER A 198 -11.75 16.28 -15.63
N ASN A 199 -10.66 16.83 -16.16
CA ASN A 199 -9.58 17.40 -15.38
C ASN A 199 -9.83 18.88 -15.01
N SER A 200 -11.08 19.32 -14.97
CA SER A 200 -11.46 20.71 -14.70
C SER A 200 -11.42 21.04 -13.20
N VAL A 201 -10.86 22.19 -12.87
CA VAL A 201 -10.94 22.74 -11.50
C VAL A 201 -12.37 23.11 -11.13
N ASP A 202 -13.17 23.59 -12.08
CA ASP A 202 -14.56 23.97 -11.83
C ASP A 202 -15.41 22.75 -11.44
N GLU A 203 -15.21 21.63 -12.13
CA GLU A 203 -15.88 20.37 -11.78
C GLU A 203 -15.48 19.88 -10.38
N LEU A 204 -14.18 19.96 -10.05
CA LEU A 204 -13.70 19.61 -8.71
C LEU A 204 -14.39 20.49 -7.65
N LYS A 205 -14.42 21.81 -7.84
CA LYS A 205 -15.11 22.73 -6.91
C LYS A 205 -16.59 22.44 -6.81
N GLU A 206 -17.27 22.10 -7.90
CA GLU A 206 -18.68 21.72 -7.87
C GLU A 206 -18.92 20.47 -7.00
N LYS A 207 -18.09 19.43 -7.17
CA LYS A 207 -18.20 18.17 -6.42
C LYS A 207 -17.87 18.37 -4.94
N LEU A 208 -16.82 19.14 -4.64
CA LEU A 208 -16.46 19.51 -3.27
C LEU A 208 -17.52 20.38 -2.60
N GLY A 209 -18.12 21.31 -3.34
CA GLY A 209 -19.23 22.14 -2.86
C GLY A 209 -20.44 21.29 -2.47
N LYS A 210 -20.80 20.29 -3.30
CA LYS A 210 -21.85 19.32 -3.00
C LYS A 210 -21.53 18.49 -1.75
N LEU A 211 -20.30 17.99 -1.59
CA LEU A 211 -19.87 17.26 -0.38
C LEU A 211 -19.96 18.14 0.87
N GLY A 212 -19.41 19.36 0.77
CA GLY A 212 -19.32 20.31 1.86
C GLY A 212 -20.61 21.07 2.16
N GLN A 213 -21.65 20.89 1.35
CA GLN A 213 -22.91 21.64 1.38
C GLN A 213 -22.70 23.15 1.29
N MET A 214 -21.90 23.59 0.31
CA MET A 214 -21.56 24.99 0.04
C MET A 214 -21.55 25.32 -1.46
N SER A 215 -21.61 26.60 -1.81
CA SER A 215 -21.48 27.02 -3.20
C SER A 215 -20.08 26.70 -3.74
N PRO A 216 -19.93 26.31 -5.02
CA PRO A 216 -18.62 26.11 -5.64
C PRO A 216 -17.71 27.35 -5.55
N GLU A 217 -18.31 28.55 -5.50
CA GLU A 217 -17.60 29.83 -5.37
C GLU A 217 -16.97 30.02 -3.98
N ASP A 218 -17.53 29.36 -2.97
CA ASP A 218 -17.06 29.42 -1.57
C ASP A 218 -16.06 28.29 -1.27
N VAL A 219 -15.83 27.38 -2.23
CA VAL A 219 -14.84 26.31 -2.09
C VAL A 219 -13.45 26.85 -2.38
N GLU A 220 -12.60 26.80 -1.34
CA GLU A 220 -11.16 26.81 -1.51
C GLU A 220 -10.63 25.40 -1.33
N PHE A 221 -9.67 25.03 -2.19
CA PHE A 221 -9.00 23.74 -2.10
C PHE A 221 -7.50 23.91 -2.24
N ALA A 222 -6.77 22.97 -1.67
CA ALA A 222 -5.34 22.86 -1.82
C ALA A 222 -5.00 21.39 -2.05
N LYS A 223 -4.09 21.12 -2.98
CA LYS A 223 -3.46 19.80 -3.04
C LYS A 223 -2.38 19.75 -1.96
N GLU A 224 -2.21 18.60 -1.33
CA GLU A 224 -1.00 18.38 -0.56
C GLU A 224 0.23 18.43 -1.48
N GLN A 225 1.10 19.43 -1.27
CA GLN A 225 2.34 19.61 -2.01
C GLN A 225 3.50 19.06 -1.17
N GLY A 226 3.83 17.77 -1.28
CA GLY A 226 4.90 17.24 -0.45
C GLY A 226 5.15 15.73 -0.47
N ARG A 227 6.02 15.32 0.46
CA ARG A 227 6.38 13.93 0.78
C ARG A 227 5.28 13.20 1.58
N GLY A 228 4.05 13.70 1.57
CA GLY A 228 2.94 13.07 2.26
C GLY A 228 2.63 11.73 1.63
N THR A 229 3.04 10.65 2.28
CA THR A 229 2.35 9.39 2.05
C THR A 229 0.94 9.51 2.61
N PHE A 230 -0.04 8.97 1.90
CA PHE A 230 -1.38 8.78 2.43
C PHE A 230 -1.30 8.22 3.87
N PRO A 231 -1.98 8.85 4.83
CA PRO A 231 -3.09 9.80 4.69
C PRO A 231 -2.72 11.29 4.57
N CYS A 232 -1.50 11.65 4.17
CA CYS A 232 -1.05 13.04 4.02
C CYS A 232 -1.24 13.83 5.33
N ASP A 233 -0.67 13.32 6.42
CA ASP A 233 -0.85 13.92 7.73
C ASP A 233 -0.23 15.32 7.81
N ILE A 234 -1.08 16.29 8.12
CA ILE A 234 -0.72 17.70 8.29
C ILE A 234 -1.29 18.21 9.62
N SER A 235 -0.57 19.12 10.28
CA SER A 235 -1.04 19.75 11.51
C SER A 235 -2.22 20.67 11.23
N VAL A 236 -3.31 20.53 11.99
CA VAL A 236 -4.47 21.45 11.88
C VAL A 236 -4.13 22.90 12.23
N LEU A 237 -3.01 23.14 12.92
CA LEU A 237 -2.50 24.48 13.24
C LEU A 237 -1.73 25.11 12.06
N GLU A 238 -1.20 24.30 11.16
CA GLU A 238 -0.26 24.72 10.10
C GLU A 238 -0.91 24.64 8.72
N ILE A 239 -1.94 23.81 8.55
CA ILE A 239 -2.65 23.57 7.28
C ILE A 239 -3.10 24.85 6.56
N HIS A 240 -3.42 25.93 7.29
CA HIS A 240 -3.78 27.22 6.70
C HIS A 240 -2.62 27.85 5.91
N GLN A 241 -1.39 27.70 6.41
CA GLN A 241 -0.20 28.41 5.94
C GLN A 241 0.69 27.53 5.07
N ASP A 242 0.74 26.22 5.37
CA ASP A 242 1.62 25.27 4.72
C ASP A 242 1.10 24.79 3.35
N LEU A 243 -0.22 24.90 3.13
CA LEU A 243 -0.83 24.52 1.86
C LEU A 243 -1.07 25.74 0.98
N ASP A 244 -0.85 25.56 -0.33
CA ASP A 244 -1.17 26.55 -1.36
C ASP A 244 -2.68 26.52 -1.68
N TRP A 245 -3.43 27.34 -0.94
CA TRP A 245 -4.88 27.44 -1.05
C TRP A 245 -5.32 28.17 -2.32
N ASN A 246 -6.30 27.57 -3.01
CA ASN A 246 -6.97 28.13 -4.18
C ASN A 246 -5.99 28.48 -5.33
N PRO A 247 -5.24 27.48 -5.83
CA PRO A 247 -4.25 27.67 -6.87
C PRO A 247 -4.87 28.26 -8.13
N LYS A 248 -4.16 29.18 -8.79
CA LYS A 248 -4.64 29.93 -9.95
C LYS A 248 -4.46 29.14 -11.24
N VAL A 249 -5.17 28.02 -11.33
CA VAL A 249 -5.18 27.12 -12.50
C VAL A 249 -6.60 26.71 -12.83
N THR A 250 -6.85 26.38 -14.10
CA THR A 250 -8.16 25.93 -14.59
C THR A 250 -8.22 24.41 -14.78
N THR A 251 -7.06 23.75 -14.88
CA THR A 251 -6.97 22.30 -15.03
C THR A 251 -6.15 21.68 -13.89
N LEU A 252 -6.45 20.41 -13.59
CA LEU A 252 -5.86 19.68 -12.45
C LEU A 252 -4.46 19.13 -12.74
N ASN A 253 -4.15 18.87 -14.01
CA ASN A 253 -2.91 18.21 -14.44
C ASN A 253 -1.71 19.16 -14.64
N VAL A 254 -1.86 20.44 -14.34
CA VAL A 254 -0.79 21.45 -14.48
C VAL A 254 -0.22 21.84 -13.12
N TRP A 255 0.99 22.40 -13.11
CA TRP A 255 1.57 23.00 -11.91
C TRP A 255 0.65 24.12 -11.38
N PRO A 256 0.41 24.22 -10.05
CA PRO A 256 1.08 23.47 -8.99
C PRO A 256 0.38 22.16 -8.58
N LEU A 257 -0.71 21.79 -9.23
CA LEU A 257 -1.53 20.63 -8.87
C LEU A 257 -0.92 19.32 -9.35
N TYR A 258 -0.66 19.12 -10.64
CA TYR A 258 -0.21 17.82 -11.19
C TYR A 258 -1.01 16.62 -10.65
N ILE A 259 -2.33 16.72 -10.65
CA ILE A 259 -3.23 15.61 -10.34
C ILE A 259 -3.54 14.92 -11.67
N CYS A 260 -2.82 13.82 -11.92
CA CYS A 260 -2.92 13.04 -13.16
C CYS A 260 -3.48 11.64 -12.94
N ASP A 261 -3.42 11.15 -11.70
CA ASP A 261 -3.75 9.77 -11.33
C ASP A 261 -4.71 9.75 -10.13
N ASP A 262 -5.46 8.66 -10.01
CA ASP A 262 -6.35 8.41 -8.88
C ASP A 262 -5.62 8.41 -7.54
N GLY A 263 -6.36 8.72 -6.48
CA GLY A 263 -5.88 8.65 -5.10
C GLY A 263 -5.09 9.87 -4.65
N ALA A 264 -4.99 10.90 -5.50
CA ALA A 264 -4.48 12.21 -5.10
C ALA A 264 -5.33 12.78 -3.96
N VAL A 265 -4.65 13.35 -2.96
CA VAL A 265 -5.30 13.97 -1.79
C VAL A 265 -5.45 15.47 -2.01
N VAL A 266 -6.68 15.96 -1.81
CA VAL A 266 -7.03 17.37 -1.82
C VAL A 266 -7.70 17.73 -0.50
N PHE A 267 -7.20 18.79 0.13
CA PHE A 267 -7.88 19.44 1.25
C PHE A 267 -8.80 20.51 0.72
N TYR A 268 -9.95 20.69 1.36
CA TYR A 268 -10.88 21.76 1.01
C TYR A 268 -11.50 22.40 2.25
N ARG A 269 -11.90 23.67 2.11
CA ARG A 269 -12.53 24.47 3.16
C ARG A 269 -13.54 25.44 2.56
N ASN A 270 -14.40 25.99 3.40
CA ASN A 270 -15.19 27.16 3.03
C ASN A 270 -14.29 28.41 3.16
N ARG A 271 -14.26 29.25 2.12
CA ARG A 271 -13.50 30.51 2.05
C ARG A 271 -13.81 31.45 3.22
N ASP A 272 -15.09 31.53 3.59
CA ASP A 272 -15.59 32.55 4.52
C ASP A 272 -15.64 32.02 5.96
N GLU A 273 -15.16 30.79 6.22
CA GLU A 273 -15.09 30.19 7.55
C GLU A 273 -13.89 30.74 8.33
N ALA A 274 -14.16 31.48 9.40
CA ALA A 274 -13.13 32.03 10.27
C ALA A 274 -12.37 30.93 11.04
N ILE A 275 -11.05 31.12 11.16
CA ILE A 275 -10.20 30.25 11.98
C ILE A 275 -10.53 30.47 13.46
N GLN A 276 -10.63 29.39 14.22
CA GLN A 276 -10.82 29.45 15.66
C GLN A 276 -9.68 30.20 16.35
N GLU A 277 -10.01 31.21 17.14
CA GLU A 277 -9.05 31.82 18.07
C GLU A 277 -8.80 30.88 19.24
N LEU A 278 -7.53 30.62 19.54
CA LEU A 278 -7.10 29.77 20.64
C LEU A 278 -6.38 30.60 21.71
N SER A 279 -6.60 30.26 22.98
CA SER A 279 -5.71 30.72 24.05
C SER A 279 -4.33 30.07 23.93
N ASP A 280 -3.32 30.63 24.61
CA ASP A 280 -1.97 30.06 24.63
C ASP A 280 -1.95 28.63 25.20
N GLU A 281 -2.78 28.36 26.20
CA GLU A 281 -2.95 27.02 26.77
C GLU A 281 -3.55 26.05 25.75
N GLN A 282 -4.66 26.42 25.10
CA GLN A 282 -5.33 25.59 24.10
C GLN A 282 -4.40 25.31 22.91
N ARG A 283 -3.64 26.32 22.47
CA ARG A 283 -2.67 26.19 21.39
C ARG A 283 -1.54 25.23 21.77
N SER A 284 -1.01 25.33 23.00
CA SER A 284 0.02 24.43 23.51
C SER A 284 -0.46 22.98 23.62
N GLU A 285 -1.69 22.77 24.10
CA GLU A 285 -2.30 21.43 24.18
C GLU A 285 -2.51 20.82 22.81
N LEU A 286 -3.05 21.59 21.85
CA LEU A 286 -3.28 21.12 20.49
C LEU A 286 -1.97 20.81 19.77
N GLN A 287 -0.94 21.64 19.96
CA GLN A 287 0.40 21.40 19.41
C GLN A 287 1.00 20.09 19.94
N LYS A 288 0.85 19.78 21.24
CA LYS A 288 1.29 18.50 21.82
C LYS A 288 0.52 17.33 21.21
N LYS A 289 -0.81 17.46 21.06
CA LYS A 289 -1.67 16.43 20.47
C LYS A 289 -1.29 16.13 19.02
N GLU A 290 -1.11 17.16 18.20
CA GLU A 290 -0.71 17.01 16.80
C GLU A 290 0.72 16.44 16.68
N SER A 291 1.66 16.88 17.52
CA SER A 291 3.02 16.32 17.55
C SER A 291 3.01 14.82 17.84
N MET A 292 2.21 14.37 18.81
CA MET A 292 2.05 12.94 19.11
C MET A 292 1.40 12.17 17.97
N ARG A 293 0.40 12.76 17.31
CA ARG A 293 -0.30 12.14 16.17
C ARG A 293 0.65 11.93 14.99
N LEU A 294 1.39 12.98 14.60
CA LEU A 294 2.35 12.96 13.49
C LEU A 294 3.51 11.99 13.73
N GLN A 295 3.95 11.82 14.99
CA GLN A 295 4.94 10.82 15.36
C GLN A 295 4.46 9.36 15.20
N ARG A 296 3.14 9.11 15.37
CA ARG A 296 2.58 7.75 15.25
C ARG A 296 2.39 7.34 13.78
N THR A 297 2.00 8.28 12.93
CA THR A 297 1.72 8.01 11.51
C THR A 297 2.94 8.16 10.61
N GLY A 298 3.92 8.98 11.02
CA GLY A 298 5.29 8.95 10.53
C GLY A 298 5.87 7.55 10.77
N GLY A 299 6.11 6.81 9.70
CA GLY A 299 6.66 5.45 9.80
C GLY A 299 7.90 5.47 10.68
N GLN A 300 8.03 4.47 11.58
CA GLN A 300 9.18 4.23 12.44
C GLN A 300 10.46 4.83 11.85
N GLN A 301 10.78 6.07 12.22
CA GLN A 301 12.17 6.44 12.24
C GLN A 301 12.72 5.55 13.33
N VAL A 302 13.48 4.53 12.92
CA VAL A 302 14.41 3.86 13.81
C VAL A 302 15.07 5.01 14.58
N PRO A 303 14.90 5.10 15.91
CA PRO A 303 15.58 6.16 16.64
C PRO A 303 17.05 5.92 16.36
N TYR A 304 17.67 6.81 15.57
CA TYR A 304 19.10 6.88 15.50
C TYR A 304 19.53 7.18 16.93
N SER A 305 19.86 6.12 17.67
CA SER A 305 20.47 6.25 18.97
C SER A 305 21.76 7.01 18.72
N PRO A 306 21.98 8.19 19.32
CA PRO A 306 23.27 8.86 19.26
C PRO A 306 24.23 8.15 20.22
N ARG A 307 24.30 6.81 20.17
CA ARG A 307 25.43 6.09 20.72
C ARG A 307 26.55 6.28 19.71
N LYS A 308 27.47 7.21 20.02
CA LYS A 308 28.79 7.28 19.41
C LYS A 308 29.33 5.87 19.28
N GLU A 309 29.33 5.32 18.07
CA GLU A 309 30.07 4.10 17.77
C GLU A 309 31.54 4.39 18.13
N LYS A 310 32.04 3.72 19.17
CA LYS A 310 33.47 3.68 19.42
C LYS A 310 34.04 2.65 18.46
N ALA A 311 34.92 3.10 17.56
CA ALA A 311 35.66 2.23 16.65
C ALA A 311 36.35 1.11 17.45
N LEU A 312 36.13 -0.13 17.02
CA LEU A 312 36.82 -1.31 17.55
C LEU A 312 38.29 -1.22 17.11
N LYS A 313 39.22 -1.04 18.07
CA LYS A 313 40.65 -1.20 17.82
C LYS A 313 40.98 -2.69 17.89
N ILE A 314 41.29 -3.29 16.74
CA ILE A 314 41.84 -4.64 16.65
C ILE A 314 43.35 -4.51 16.82
N TYR A 315 43.90 -5.09 17.88
CA TYR A 315 45.32 -5.27 18.03
C TYR A 315 45.69 -6.60 17.36
N VAL A 316 46.58 -6.52 16.37
CA VAL A 316 47.18 -7.69 15.75
C VAL A 316 48.50 -7.90 16.48
N ASP A 317 48.58 -8.90 17.35
CA ASP A 317 49.85 -9.29 17.96
C ASP A 317 50.76 -9.82 16.85
N GLY A 318 51.77 -9.01 16.53
CA GLY A 318 52.77 -9.30 15.52
C GLY A 318 53.66 -10.46 15.95
N GLY A 319 53.56 -11.56 15.21
CA GLY A 319 54.67 -12.33 14.65
C GLY A 319 55.78 -12.79 15.61
N VAL A 320 55.76 -14.08 15.93
CA VAL A 320 56.95 -14.84 16.34
C VAL A 320 57.97 -14.78 15.19
N THR A 321 59.02 -13.97 15.35
CA THR A 321 60.26 -14.10 14.57
C THR A 321 61.01 -15.34 15.06
N ARG A 322 61.15 -16.33 14.20
CA ARG A 322 62.14 -17.40 14.33
C ARG A 322 63.45 -16.88 13.70
N GLU A 323 64.52 -16.87 14.48
CA GLU A 323 65.88 -17.00 13.96
C GLU A 323 66.26 -18.49 13.88
#